data_AF-A1B3R1-F1
#
_entry.id   AF-A1B3R1-F1
#
_cell.length_a   1.000
_cell.length_b   1.000
_cell.length_c   1.000
_cell.angle_alpha   90.00
_cell.angle_beta   90.00
_cell.angle_gamma   90.00
#
_symmetry.space_group_name_H-M   'P 1'
#
loop_
_entity.id
_entity.type
_entity.pdbx_description
1 polymer ?
#
loop_
_entity_poly.entity_id
_entity_poly.type
_entity_poly.pdbx_seq_one_letter_code
_entity_poly.pdbx_strand_id
1 'polypeptide(L)'
;MAAARKSGTARKAPACPVTAYAKAVTGGKITAGRLVKLACARHLEDLKTGKTRSLSWDRAAALHAIEFFSHLRHSTGEWAGQPFVLQPWQQFVVGSVFGWKRADGLRRFRTAYVEVARKNGKSALLAGIALYALIADGEAGAHVYAAATTRDQARIVFGDGHF
;
A
#
# COMPACT_ATOMS: atom_id res chain seq x y z
N MET A 1 -12.65 -34.08 38.39
CA MET A 1 -11.31 -33.51 38.16
C MET A 1 -11.21 -33.15 36.67
N ALA A 2 -11.64 -31.94 36.29
CA ALA A 2 -11.75 -31.51 34.90
C ALA A 2 -10.40 -30.99 34.39
N ALA A 3 -9.90 -31.57 33.31
CA ALA A 3 -8.61 -31.22 32.71
C ALA A 3 -8.63 -29.78 32.15
N ALA A 4 -7.67 -28.97 32.60
CA ALA A 4 -7.47 -27.61 32.14
C ALA A 4 -7.16 -27.58 30.63
N ARG A 5 -7.98 -26.83 29.89
CA ARG A 5 -7.80 -26.56 28.46
C ARG A 5 -6.54 -25.72 28.29
N LYS A 6 -5.48 -26.29 27.70
CA LYS A 6 -4.24 -25.58 27.39
C LYS A 6 -4.54 -24.40 26.48
N SER A 7 -4.23 -23.19 26.95
CA SER A 7 -4.31 -21.95 26.18
C SER A 7 -3.47 -22.08 24.91
N GLY A 8 -4.11 -22.03 23.74
CA GLY A 8 -3.44 -22.04 22.45
C GLY A 8 -2.44 -20.90 22.35
N THR A 9 -1.24 -21.20 21.86
CA THR A 9 -0.20 -20.21 21.59
C THR A 9 -0.76 -19.16 20.64
N ALA A 10 -0.77 -17.89 21.05
CA ALA A 10 -1.16 -16.79 20.19
C ALA A 10 -0.27 -16.82 18.94
N ARG A 11 -0.84 -17.16 17.77
CA ARG A 11 -0.13 -17.01 16.49
C ARG A 11 0.32 -15.56 16.39
N LYS A 12 1.63 -15.34 16.35
CA LYS A 12 2.22 -14.02 16.14
C LYS A 12 1.55 -13.42 14.91
N ALA A 13 0.91 -12.26 15.05
CA ALA A 13 0.25 -11.61 13.93
C ALA A 13 1.23 -11.52 12.76
N PRO A 14 0.80 -11.84 11.52
CA PRO A 14 1.71 -11.87 10.37
C PRO A 14 2.46 -10.54 10.27
N ALA A 15 3.77 -10.59 10.00
CA ALA A 15 4.58 -9.37 9.95
C ALA A 15 3.98 -8.40 8.93
N CYS A 16 3.87 -7.11 9.29
CA CYS A 16 3.34 -6.10 8.37
C CYS A 16 4.22 -6.06 7.10
N PRO A 17 3.65 -6.25 5.90
CA PRO A 17 4.43 -6.30 4.67
C PRO A 17 5.21 -5.00 4.41
N VAL A 18 4.63 -3.86 4.79
CA VAL A 18 5.27 -2.53 4.69
C VAL A 18 6.56 -2.50 5.51
N THR A 19 6.49 -2.88 6.79
CA THR A 19 7.65 -2.88 7.68
C THR A 19 8.66 -3.96 7.29
N ALA A 20 8.20 -5.11 6.78
CA ALA A 20 9.06 -6.18 6.29
C ALA A 20 9.88 -5.73 5.07
N TYR A 21 9.25 -5.07 4.09
CA TYR A 21 9.94 -4.48 2.95
C TYR A 21 10.95 -3.42 3.38
N ALA A 22 10.55 -2.52 4.29
CA ALA A 22 11.44 -1.48 4.79
C ALA A 22 12.71 -2.06 5.41
N LYS A 23 12.57 -3.09 6.27
CA LYS A 23 13.71 -3.81 6.87
C LYS A 23 14.57 -4.52 5.83
N ALA A 24 13.96 -5.15 4.83
CA ALA A 24 14.68 -5.85 3.77
C ALA A 24 15.53 -4.90 2.91
N VAL A 25 15.02 -3.70 2.61
CA VAL A 25 15.75 -2.67 1.87
C VAL A 25 16.87 -2.07 2.71
N THR A 26 16.59 -1.67 3.95
CA THR A 26 17.63 -1.08 4.83
C THR A 26 18.69 -2.09 5.23
N GLY A 27 18.33 -3.37 5.34
CA GLY A 27 19.25 -4.47 5.62
C GLY A 27 19.99 -5.01 4.39
N GLY A 28 19.80 -4.42 3.20
CA GLY A 28 20.53 -4.79 1.99
C GLY A 28 20.07 -6.07 1.29
N LYS A 29 19.02 -6.76 1.80
CA LYS A 29 18.44 -7.95 1.14
C LYS A 29 17.78 -7.60 -0.19
N ILE A 30 17.20 -6.40 -0.29
CA ILE A 30 16.61 -5.87 -1.53
C ILE A 30 17.43 -4.66 -1.95
N THR A 31 18.03 -4.74 -3.14
CA THR A 31 18.74 -3.61 -3.76
C THR A 31 17.73 -2.56 -4.20
N ALA A 32 17.86 -1.35 -3.68
CA ALA A 32 17.01 -0.22 -4.05
C ALA A 32 17.82 1.08 -4.16
N GLY A 33 17.30 2.03 -4.94
CA GLY A 33 17.89 3.36 -5.09
C GLY A 33 17.88 4.18 -3.81
N ARG A 34 18.63 5.30 -3.80
CA ARG A 34 18.78 6.18 -2.62
C ARG A 34 17.44 6.63 -2.05
N LEU A 35 16.51 7.09 -2.88
CA LEU A 35 15.21 7.61 -2.43
C LEU A 35 14.35 6.52 -1.76
N VAL A 36 14.36 5.30 -2.29
CA VAL A 36 13.63 4.16 -1.70
C VAL A 36 14.25 3.79 -0.35
N LYS A 37 15.58 3.72 -0.26
CA LYS A 37 16.28 3.47 1.01
C LYS A 37 15.94 4.52 2.07
N LEU A 38 15.93 5.80 1.69
CA LEU A 38 15.54 6.90 2.59
C LEU A 38 14.07 6.80 3.02
N ALA A 39 13.16 6.44 2.11
CA ALA A 39 11.75 6.23 2.45
C ALA A 39 11.55 5.07 3.44
N CYS A 40 12.26 3.95 3.22
CA CYS A 40 12.25 2.79 4.12
C CYS A 40 12.84 3.12 5.49
N ALA A 41 13.98 3.81 5.53
CA ALA A 41 14.61 4.27 6.77
C ALA A 41 13.68 5.22 7.53
N ARG A 42 13.06 6.17 6.83
CA ARG A 42 12.05 7.07 7.39
C ARG A 42 10.89 6.28 8.01
N HIS A 43 10.31 5.30 7.30
CA HIS A 43 9.24 4.47 7.85
C HIS A 43 9.66 3.79 9.17
N LEU A 44 10.86 3.20 9.22
CA LEU A 44 11.36 2.54 10.43
C LEU A 44 11.64 3.51 11.57
N GLU A 45 12.12 4.71 11.26
CA GLU A 45 12.38 5.75 12.24
C GLU A 45 11.07 6.31 12.81
N ASP A 46 10.10 6.56 11.93
CA ASP A 46 8.79 7.06 12.32
C ASP A 46 8.01 6.05 13.18
N LEU A 47 8.27 4.74 13.06
CA LEU A 47 7.71 3.75 13.98
C LEU A 47 8.24 3.91 15.41
N LYS A 48 9.45 4.46 15.58
CA LYS A 48 10.06 4.71 16.90
C LYS A 48 9.69 6.08 17.44
N THR A 49 9.83 7.11 16.61
CA THR A 49 9.73 8.53 17.01
C THR A 49 8.46 9.22 16.51
N GLY A 50 7.60 8.53 15.74
CA GLY A 50 6.40 9.14 15.16
C GLY A 50 5.48 9.78 16.18
N LYS A 51 5.31 9.16 17.35
CA LYS A 51 4.45 9.69 18.43
C LYS A 51 4.89 11.05 18.93
N THR A 52 6.20 11.35 19.00
CA THR A 52 6.69 12.65 19.46
C THR A 52 6.40 13.78 18.48
N ARG A 53 6.09 13.43 17.22
CA ARG A 53 5.70 14.36 16.16
C ARG A 53 4.22 14.26 15.82
N SER A 54 3.42 13.69 16.72
CA SER A 54 1.96 13.57 16.54
C SER A 54 1.57 12.74 15.32
N LEU A 55 2.33 11.67 15.04
CA LEU A 55 2.07 10.70 13.97
C LEU A 55 1.74 9.34 14.55
N SER A 56 0.76 8.69 13.95
CA SER A 56 0.30 7.35 14.31
C SER A 56 0.41 6.41 13.12
N TRP A 57 0.83 5.17 13.40
CA TRP A 57 0.85 4.09 12.42
C TRP A 57 -0.38 3.22 12.60
N ASP A 58 -1.29 3.27 11.64
CA ASP A 58 -2.46 2.43 11.57
C ASP A 58 -2.18 1.21 10.68
N ARG A 59 -1.78 0.12 11.34
CA ARG A 59 -1.51 -1.15 10.66
C ARG A 59 -2.76 -1.73 10.00
N ALA A 60 -3.94 -1.52 10.57
CA ALA A 60 -5.18 -2.07 10.04
C ALA A 60 -5.56 -1.35 8.74
N ALA A 61 -5.51 -0.01 8.73
CA ALA A 61 -5.74 0.78 7.52
C ALA A 61 -4.73 0.44 6.40
N ALA A 62 -3.45 0.28 6.75
CA ALA A 62 -2.43 -0.11 5.78
C ALA A 62 -2.73 -1.49 5.14
N LEU A 63 -3.13 -2.46 5.96
CA LEU A 63 -3.44 -3.81 5.48
C LEU A 63 -4.74 -3.84 4.66
N HIS A 64 -5.77 -3.12 5.09
CA HIS A 64 -7.03 -3.00 4.36
C HIS A 64 -6.80 -2.46 2.94
N ALA A 65 -6.00 -1.39 2.83
CA ALA A 65 -5.65 -0.82 1.52
C ALA A 65 -4.84 -1.79 0.63
N ILE A 66 -3.97 -2.62 1.22
CA ILE A 66 -3.20 -3.62 0.48
C ILE A 66 -4.08 -4.80 0.05
N GLU A 67 -4.92 -5.30 0.96
CA GLU A 67 -5.82 -6.42 0.74
C GLU A 67 -6.87 -6.12 -0.32
N PHE A 68 -7.31 -4.86 -0.41
CA PHE A 68 -8.23 -4.42 -1.46
C PHE A 68 -7.77 -4.80 -2.88
N PHE A 69 -6.46 -4.73 -3.16
CA PHE A 69 -5.94 -5.08 -4.47
C PHE A 69 -6.12 -6.57 -4.80
N SER A 70 -6.20 -7.45 -3.80
CA SER A 70 -6.48 -8.87 -4.03
C SER A 70 -7.91 -9.13 -4.55
N HIS A 71 -8.82 -8.16 -4.38
CA HIS A 71 -10.16 -8.21 -4.97
C HIS A 71 -10.20 -7.71 -6.41
N LEU A 72 -9.15 -7.01 -6.86
CA LEU A 72 -9.01 -6.58 -8.25
C LEU A 72 -8.48 -7.74 -9.08
N ARG A 73 -8.92 -7.84 -10.33
CA ARG A 73 -8.45 -8.84 -11.29
C ARG A 73 -7.70 -8.20 -12.43
N HIS A 74 -6.66 -8.85 -12.92
CA HIS A 74 -6.03 -8.43 -14.16
C HIS A 74 -7.05 -8.53 -15.31
N SER A 75 -7.26 -7.43 -16.04
CA SER A 75 -8.23 -7.35 -17.14
C SER A 75 -7.66 -7.78 -18.49
N THR A 76 -6.33 -7.80 -18.65
CA THR A 76 -5.66 -8.10 -19.94
C THR A 76 -4.36 -8.89 -19.77
N GLY A 77 -3.93 -9.56 -20.86
CA GLY A 77 -2.67 -10.31 -20.95
C GLY A 77 -2.74 -11.75 -20.41
N GLU A 78 -1.59 -12.39 -20.26
CA GLU A 78 -1.45 -13.79 -19.79
C GLU A 78 -2.02 -14.01 -18.37
N TRP A 79 -2.20 -12.92 -17.62
CA TRP A 79 -2.64 -12.94 -16.22
C TRP A 79 -4.14 -12.63 -16.09
N ALA A 80 -4.86 -12.48 -17.20
CA ALA A 80 -6.28 -12.12 -17.22
C ALA A 80 -7.11 -13.04 -16.31
N GLY A 81 -7.95 -12.44 -15.46
CA GLY A 81 -8.79 -13.14 -14.48
C GLY A 81 -8.09 -13.53 -13.18
N GLN A 82 -6.75 -13.41 -13.07
CA GLN A 82 -6.04 -13.66 -11.81
C GLN A 82 -6.12 -12.44 -10.87
N PRO A 83 -6.12 -12.66 -9.53
CA PRO A 83 -6.05 -11.59 -8.55
C PRO A 83 -4.81 -10.72 -8.73
N PHE A 84 -4.99 -9.40 -8.59
CA PHE A 84 -3.89 -8.43 -8.66
C PHE A 84 -3.09 -8.44 -7.35
N VAL A 85 -2.03 -9.25 -7.30
CA VAL A 85 -1.16 -9.31 -6.12
C VAL A 85 -0.09 -8.23 -6.19
N LEU A 86 -0.15 -7.28 -5.26
CA LEU A 86 0.84 -6.21 -5.17
C LEU A 86 2.25 -6.78 -4.90
N GLN A 87 3.24 -6.29 -5.64
CA GLN A 87 4.64 -6.56 -5.37
C GLN A 87 5.08 -5.90 -4.04
N PRO A 88 6.17 -6.38 -3.39
CA PRO A 88 6.60 -5.84 -2.10
C PRO A 88 6.79 -4.32 -2.05
N TRP A 89 7.32 -3.71 -3.11
CA TRP A 89 7.49 -2.26 -3.19
C TRP A 89 6.15 -1.52 -3.35
N GLN A 90 5.18 -2.10 -4.07
CA GLN A 90 3.85 -1.53 -4.24
C GLN A 90 3.08 -1.58 -2.92
N GLN A 91 3.18 -2.70 -2.19
CA GLN A 91 2.65 -2.84 -0.83
C GLN A 91 3.25 -1.78 0.10
N PHE A 92 4.55 -1.52 0.00
CA PHE A 92 5.21 -0.48 0.79
C PHE A 92 4.69 0.91 0.49
N VAL A 93 4.49 1.26 -0.79
CA VAL A 93 3.93 2.55 -1.22
C VAL A 93 2.51 2.71 -0.71
N VAL A 94 1.61 1.79 -1.07
CA VAL A 94 0.18 1.82 -0.67
C VAL A 94 0.06 1.86 0.84
N GLY A 95 0.66 0.90 1.54
CA GLY A 95 0.57 0.83 2.99
C GLY A 95 1.18 2.04 3.70
N SER A 96 2.22 2.67 3.13
CA SER A 96 2.76 3.92 3.70
C SER A 96 1.81 5.10 3.53
N VAL A 97 1.14 5.21 2.38
CA VAL A 97 0.20 6.32 2.08
C VAL A 97 -1.04 6.22 2.95
N PHE A 98 -1.64 5.03 3.07
CA PHE A 98 -2.90 4.84 3.80
C PHE A 98 -2.72 4.50 5.28
N GLY A 99 -1.54 4.00 5.69
CA GLY A 99 -1.27 3.60 7.08
C GLY A 99 -0.77 4.71 8.00
N TRP A 100 -0.09 5.74 7.47
CA TRP A 100 0.42 6.83 8.30
C TRP A 100 -0.62 7.94 8.48
N LYS A 101 -0.99 8.21 9.74
CA LYS A 101 -1.95 9.24 10.12
C LYS A 101 -1.32 10.32 11.00
N ARG A 102 -1.91 11.51 11.01
CA ARG A 102 -1.58 12.60 11.94
C ARG A 102 -2.51 12.53 13.16
N ALA A 103 -2.33 13.44 14.12
CA ALA A 103 -3.17 13.52 15.31
C ALA A 103 -4.66 13.78 15.01
N ASP A 104 -4.98 14.44 13.89
CA ASP A 104 -6.36 14.67 13.42
C ASP A 104 -7.00 13.41 12.79
N GLY A 105 -6.28 12.29 12.73
CA GLY A 105 -6.73 11.05 12.10
C GLY A 105 -6.60 11.03 10.57
N LEU A 106 -6.24 12.15 9.95
CA LEU A 106 -6.05 12.26 8.51
C LEU A 106 -4.68 11.72 8.08
N ARG A 107 -4.55 11.43 6.78
CA ARG A 107 -3.30 10.92 6.21
C ARG A 107 -2.14 11.90 6.44
N ARG A 108 -0.99 11.35 6.84
CA ARG A 108 0.25 12.11 6.91
C ARG A 108 0.68 12.58 5.53
N PHE A 109 0.73 11.65 4.58
CA PHE A 109 1.19 11.91 3.22
C PHE A 109 0.02 12.37 2.36
N ARG A 110 0.06 13.63 1.94
CA ARG A 110 -0.89 14.22 0.97
C ARG A 110 -0.44 14.04 -0.48
N THR A 111 0.84 13.73 -0.69
CA THR A 111 1.46 13.56 -2.00
C THR A 111 2.45 12.42 -1.94
N ALA A 112 2.38 11.51 -2.91
CA ALA A 112 3.34 10.44 -3.11
C ALA A 112 3.94 10.56 -4.51
N TYR A 113 5.26 10.71 -4.59
CA TYR A 113 6.00 10.69 -5.85
C TYR A 113 6.63 9.30 -6.02
N VAL A 114 6.31 8.64 -7.13
CA VAL A 114 6.72 7.27 -7.42
C VAL A 114 7.23 7.20 -8.85
N GLU A 115 8.54 7.05 -9.00
CA GLU A 115 9.19 6.94 -10.30
C GLU A 115 9.58 5.49 -10.57
N VAL A 116 9.03 4.93 -11.64
CA VAL A 116 9.22 3.52 -11.98
C VAL A 116 9.35 3.36 -13.49
N ALA A 117 10.32 2.54 -13.90
CA ALA A 117 10.57 2.19 -15.29
C ALA A 117 9.31 1.57 -15.96
N ARG A 118 9.27 1.62 -17.30
CA ARG A 118 8.17 1.05 -18.09
C ARG A 118 7.98 -0.45 -17.80
N LYS A 119 6.75 -0.95 -17.97
CA LYS A 119 6.33 -2.35 -17.75
C LYS A 119 6.38 -2.88 -16.30
N ASN A 120 6.47 -2.01 -15.30
CA ASN A 120 6.41 -2.39 -13.87
C ASN A 120 5.00 -2.32 -13.24
N GLY A 121 3.93 -2.36 -14.05
CA GLY A 121 2.55 -2.35 -13.52
C GLY A 121 2.14 -1.06 -12.79
N LYS A 122 2.78 0.08 -13.05
CA LYS A 122 2.44 1.36 -12.39
C LYS A 122 1.04 1.87 -12.72
N SER A 123 0.54 1.64 -13.93
CA SER A 123 -0.81 2.06 -14.33
C SER A 123 -1.87 1.28 -13.57
N ALA A 124 -1.72 -0.05 -13.47
CA ALA A 124 -2.61 -0.89 -12.69
C ALA A 124 -2.56 -0.56 -11.19
N LEU A 125 -1.38 -0.21 -10.65
CA LEU A 125 -1.26 0.29 -9.29
C LEU A 125 -2.07 1.58 -9.09
N LEU A 126 -1.93 2.56 -9.98
CA LEU A 126 -2.67 3.83 -9.90
C LEU A 126 -4.18 3.63 -10.06
N ALA A 127 -4.61 2.73 -10.95
CA ALA A 127 -6.02 2.37 -11.11
C ALA A 127 -6.59 1.74 -9.84
N GLY A 128 -5.87 0.81 -9.21
CA GLY A 128 -6.31 0.21 -7.95
C GLY A 128 -6.32 1.21 -6.78
N ILE A 129 -5.36 2.14 -6.71
CA ILE A 129 -5.39 3.24 -5.73
C ILE A 129 -6.62 4.13 -5.96
N ALA A 130 -6.93 4.45 -7.22
CA ALA A 130 -8.07 5.28 -7.57
C ALA A 130 -9.40 4.62 -7.18
N LEU A 131 -9.55 3.33 -7.46
CA LEU A 131 -10.73 2.55 -7.08
C LEU A 131 -10.85 2.45 -5.56
N TYR A 132 -9.75 2.16 -4.86
CA TYR A 132 -9.74 2.12 -3.40
C TYR A 132 -10.20 3.45 -2.79
N ALA A 133 -9.65 4.57 -3.26
CA ALA A 133 -10.03 5.91 -2.81
C ALA A 133 -11.50 6.22 -3.09
N LEU A 134 -12.06 5.70 -4.18
CA LEU A 134 -13.46 5.91 -4.56
C LEU A 134 -14.44 5.10 -3.71
N ILE A 135 -14.13 3.82 -3.39
CA ILE A 135 -15.13 2.88 -2.87
C ILE A 135 -14.85 2.35 -1.45
N ALA A 136 -13.61 2.37 -1.00
CA ALA A 136 -13.18 1.62 0.18
C ALA A 136 -12.40 2.45 1.21
N ASP A 137 -12.12 3.72 0.91
CA ASP A 137 -11.33 4.58 1.78
C ASP A 137 -12.15 5.29 2.88
N GLY A 138 -13.48 5.26 2.79
CA GLY A 138 -14.38 5.83 3.81
C GLY A 138 -14.46 7.36 3.79
N GLU A 139 -13.85 8.02 2.80
CA GLU A 139 -13.97 9.46 2.58
C GLU A 139 -15.29 9.77 1.85
N ALA A 140 -16.22 10.46 2.52
CA ALA A 140 -17.50 10.83 1.96
C ALA A 140 -17.32 11.86 0.83
N GLY A 141 -17.74 11.51 -0.40
CA GLY A 141 -17.62 12.41 -1.56
C GLY A 141 -16.22 12.48 -2.17
N ALA A 142 -15.42 11.40 -2.08
CA ALA A 142 -14.08 11.35 -2.66
C ALA A 142 -14.10 11.60 -4.18
N HIS A 143 -13.50 12.70 -4.63
CA HIS A 143 -13.28 12.97 -6.05
C HIS A 143 -11.89 12.50 -6.45
N VAL A 144 -11.82 11.44 -7.25
CA VAL A 144 -10.54 10.87 -7.72
C VAL A 144 -10.27 11.35 -9.15
N TYR A 145 -9.22 12.16 -9.31
CA TYR A 145 -8.80 12.67 -10.61
C TYR A 145 -7.56 11.91 -11.11
N ALA A 146 -7.66 11.29 -12.29
CA ALA A 146 -6.52 10.72 -12.99
C ALA A 146 -6.03 11.72 -14.05
N ALA A 147 -4.85 12.30 -13.83
CA ALA A 147 -4.18 13.18 -14.79
C ALA A 147 -2.98 12.45 -15.40
N ALA A 148 -2.92 12.39 -16.73
CA ALA A 148 -1.79 11.87 -17.49
C ALA A 148 -1.47 12.81 -18.66
N THR A 149 -0.21 12.78 -19.13
CA THR A 149 0.29 13.65 -20.21
C THR A 149 -0.43 13.46 -21.54
N THR A 150 -1.11 12.34 -21.75
CA THR A 150 -1.98 12.14 -22.92
C THR A 150 -3.32 11.54 -22.52
N ARG A 151 -4.38 11.91 -23.25
CA ARG A 151 -5.74 11.40 -23.05
C ARG A 151 -5.80 9.88 -23.11
N ASP A 152 -5.01 9.24 -23.97
CA ASP A 152 -4.94 7.78 -24.08
C ASP A 152 -4.31 7.13 -22.85
N GLN A 153 -3.32 7.77 -22.22
CA GLN A 153 -2.73 7.30 -20.96
C GLN A 153 -3.69 7.48 -19.79
N ALA A 154 -4.49 8.56 -19.79
CA ALA A 154 -5.57 8.72 -18.82
C ALA A 154 -6.66 7.67 -19.02
N ARG A 155 -7.00 7.33 -20.28
CA ARG A 155 -7.96 6.27 -20.61
C ARG A 155 -7.50 4.88 -20.17
N ILE A 156 -6.21 4.57 -20.09
CA ILE A 156 -5.74 3.27 -19.57
C ILE A 156 -6.18 3.06 -18.12
N VAL A 157 -6.18 4.11 -17.28
CA VAL A 157 -6.66 4.01 -15.89
C VAL A 157 -8.16 3.65 -15.82
N PHE A 158 -8.95 4.13 -16.79
CA PHE A 158 -10.39 3.84 -16.88
C PHE A 158 -10.70 2.55 -17.66
N GLY A 159 -9.93 2.22 -18.69
CA GLY A 159 -10.11 1.05 -19.56
C GLY A 159 -9.57 -0.24 -18.95
N ASP A 160 -8.52 -0.17 -18.12
CA ASP A 160 -8.10 -1.31 -17.30
C ASP A 160 -9.09 -1.60 -16.16
N GLY A 161 -10.04 -0.68 -15.90
CA GLY A 161 -11.11 -0.78 -14.90
C GLY A 161 -12.35 -1.57 -15.35
N HIS A 162 -12.32 -2.18 -16.53
CA HIS A 162 -13.29 -3.23 -16.89
C HIS A 162 -12.90 -4.51 -16.14
N PHE A 163 -13.44 -4.66 -14.91
CA PHE A 163 -13.46 -5.93 -14.17
C PHE A 163 -14.73 -6.71 -14.48
#